data_AF-A0A7X8XIN3-F1
#
_entry.id   AF-A0A7X8XIN3-F1
#
_cell.length_a   1.000
_cell.length_b   1.000
_cell.length_c   1.000
_cell.angle_alpha   90.00
_cell.angle_beta   90.00
_cell.angle_gamma   90.00
#
_symmetry.space_group_name_H-M   'P 1'
#
loop_
_entity.id
_entity.type
_entity.pdbx_description
1 polymer ?
#
loop_
_entity_poly.entity_id
_entity_poly.type
_entity_poly.pdbx_seq_one_letter_code
_entity_poly.pdbx_strand_id
1 'polypeptide(L)'
;MGKIFPAGAYFVGDPSFVFFHTQWSLLLKNTNHFQKTEQSYCGWPIFAVPVNNDIGFCKDGDGGHYVLNSGIFGIVPVEVADRSLEKGQIFEFASPFQVRFVNGVFYIGDEVTINTNSVRLAS
;
A
#
# COMPACT_ATOMS: atom_id res chain seq x y z
N MET A 1 -9.41 -0.30 -10.81
CA MET A 1 -9.02 -1.73 -10.74
C MET A 1 -9.18 -2.19 -9.30
N GLY A 2 -9.64 -3.42 -9.04
CA GLY A 2 -9.83 -3.91 -7.67
C GLY A 2 -9.46 -5.38 -7.49
N LYS A 3 -9.16 -5.78 -6.26
CA LYS A 3 -8.67 -7.11 -5.88
C LYS A 3 -9.25 -7.52 -4.53
N ILE A 4 -9.56 -8.81 -4.37
CA ILE A 4 -10.04 -9.37 -3.10
C ILE A 4 -8.85 -9.87 -2.28
N PHE A 5 -8.89 -9.55 -0.98
CA PHE A 5 -7.91 -9.93 0.02
C PHE A 5 -8.59 -10.80 1.09
N PRO A 6 -7.91 -11.83 1.64
CA PRO A 6 -8.43 -12.58 2.77
C PRO A 6 -8.43 -11.74 4.06
N ALA A 7 -9.16 -12.19 5.08
CA ALA A 7 -9.07 -11.63 6.43
C ALA A 7 -7.62 -11.66 6.95
N GLY A 8 -7.25 -10.71 7.81
CA GLY A 8 -5.92 -10.62 8.40
C GLY A 8 -5.44 -9.19 8.65
N ALA A 9 -4.18 -9.07 9.04
CA ALA A 9 -3.51 -7.79 9.29
C ALA A 9 -2.71 -7.32 8.06
N TYR A 10 -2.90 -6.06 7.69
CA TYR A 10 -2.29 -5.47 6.50
C TYR A 10 -1.66 -4.13 6.82
N PHE A 11 -0.43 -3.95 6.36
CA PHE A 11 0.22 -2.66 6.29
C PHE A 11 -0.34 -1.87 5.10
N VAL A 12 -0.68 -0.61 5.34
CA VAL A 12 -1.11 0.37 4.34
C VAL A 12 -0.16 1.56 4.39
N GLY A 13 0.47 1.86 3.25
CA GLY A 13 1.49 2.90 3.13
C GLY A 13 2.42 2.66 1.95
N ASP A 14 3.61 3.26 1.98
CA ASP A 14 4.64 3.02 0.97
C ASP A 14 5.33 1.65 1.21
N PRO A 15 5.20 0.68 0.28
CA PRO A 15 5.75 -0.65 0.48
C PRO A 15 7.29 -0.68 0.62
N SER A 16 8.01 0.35 0.18
CA SER A 16 9.48 0.42 0.33
C SER A 16 9.93 0.46 1.80
N PHE A 17 9.05 0.80 2.74
CA PHE A 17 9.35 0.75 4.17
C PHE A 17 9.35 -0.66 4.75
N VAL A 18 8.55 -1.56 4.18
CA VAL A 18 8.30 -2.90 4.74
C VAL A 18 9.08 -4.02 4.05
N PHE A 19 9.90 -3.67 3.05
CA PHE A 19 10.79 -4.58 2.33
C PHE A 19 12.26 -4.15 2.42
N PHE A 20 13.19 -5.10 2.64
CA PHE A 20 14.63 -4.88 2.46
C PHE A 20 14.98 -4.66 0.98
N HIS A 21 16.11 -4.03 0.69
CA HIS A 21 16.52 -3.68 -0.68
C HIS A 21 16.47 -4.85 -1.68
N THR A 22 16.87 -6.05 -1.26
CA THR A 22 16.85 -7.25 -2.10
C THR A 22 15.43 -7.69 -2.43
N GLN A 23 14.54 -7.72 -1.44
CA GLN A 23 13.13 -8.07 -1.62
C GLN A 23 12.35 -6.99 -2.37
N TRP A 24 12.63 -5.72 -2.10
CA TRP A 24 12.07 -4.60 -2.83
C TRP A 24 12.39 -4.66 -4.32
N SER A 25 13.65 -4.95 -4.68
CA SER A 25 14.06 -5.09 -6.07
C SER A 25 13.35 -6.26 -6.76
N LEU A 26 13.20 -7.39 -6.06
CA LEU A 26 12.47 -8.55 -6.55
C LEU A 26 10.99 -8.24 -6.75
N LEU A 27 10.37 -7.54 -5.79
CA LEU A 27 8.98 -7.11 -5.85
C LEU A 27 8.71 -6.19 -7.04
N LEU A 28 9.55 -5.18 -7.24
CA LEU A 28 9.47 -4.28 -8.39
C LEU A 28 9.58 -5.04 -9.71
N LYS A 29 10.54 -5.95 -9.83
CA LYS A 29 10.70 -6.79 -11.02
C LYS A 29 9.45 -7.67 -11.27
N ASN A 30 8.93 -8.31 -10.23
CA ASN A 30 7.81 -9.23 -10.35
C ASN A 30 6.51 -8.51 -10.71
N THR A 31 6.30 -7.30 -10.18
CA THR A 31 5.11 -6.48 -10.42
C THR A 31 5.23 -5.55 -11.62
N ASN A 32 6.38 -5.54 -12.31
CA ASN A 32 6.75 -4.53 -13.31
C ASN A 32 6.51 -3.10 -12.77
N HIS A 33 7.15 -2.77 -11.64
CA HIS A 33 6.96 -1.50 -10.94
C HIS A 33 5.47 -1.21 -10.66
N PHE A 34 4.75 -2.23 -10.20
CA PHE A 34 3.31 -2.17 -9.92
C PHE A 34 2.41 -1.78 -11.12
N GLN A 35 2.90 -1.92 -12.35
CA GLN A 35 2.11 -1.73 -13.57
C GLN A 35 1.28 -2.97 -13.95
N LYS A 36 1.60 -4.14 -13.38
CA LYS A 36 0.78 -5.35 -13.58
C LYS A 36 -0.55 -5.25 -12.83
N THR A 37 -1.60 -5.75 -13.47
CA THR A 37 -2.91 -5.93 -12.85
C THR A 37 -2.87 -7.03 -11.78
N GLU A 38 -2.19 -8.13 -12.08
CA GLU A 38 -1.96 -9.21 -11.11
C GLU A 38 -0.71 -8.93 -10.30
N GLN A 39 -0.91 -8.53 -9.05
CA GLN A 39 0.17 -8.30 -8.09
C GLN A 39 0.07 -9.29 -6.93
N SER A 40 1.12 -10.07 -6.71
CA SER A 40 1.22 -10.99 -5.57
C SER A 40 2.69 -11.10 -5.14
N TYR A 41 2.90 -11.47 -3.88
CA TYR A 41 4.22 -11.70 -3.33
C TYR A 41 4.17 -12.80 -2.27
N CYS A 42 5.09 -13.78 -2.36
CA CYS A 42 5.12 -14.94 -1.46
C CYS A 42 3.78 -15.67 -1.32
N GLY A 43 2.99 -15.76 -2.40
CA GLY A 43 1.66 -16.39 -2.39
C GLY A 43 0.52 -15.49 -1.88
N TRP A 44 0.83 -14.31 -1.37
CA TRP A 44 -0.16 -13.37 -0.83
C TRP A 44 -0.60 -12.32 -1.86
N PRO A 45 -1.89 -11.89 -1.82
CA PRO A 45 -2.32 -10.73 -2.57
C PRO A 45 -1.63 -9.48 -2.00
N ILE A 46 -1.11 -8.65 -2.91
CA ILE A 46 -0.70 -7.28 -2.63
C ILE A 46 -1.39 -6.36 -3.62
N PHE A 47 -1.43 -5.07 -3.30
CA PHE A 47 -1.87 -4.09 -4.27
C PHE A 47 -1.22 -2.74 -3.97
N ALA A 48 -0.42 -2.26 -4.90
CA ALA A 48 0.16 -0.93 -4.84
C ALA A 48 0.07 -0.26 -6.20
N VAL A 49 0.11 1.07 -6.19
CA VAL A 49 0.09 1.89 -7.39
C VAL A 49 1.07 3.05 -7.24
N PRO A 50 1.70 3.50 -8.33
CA PRO A 50 2.37 4.79 -8.35
C PRO A 50 1.35 5.89 -8.03
N VAL A 51 1.72 6.80 -7.14
CA VAL A 51 0.97 8.00 -6.81
C VAL A 51 1.77 9.22 -7.25
N ASN A 52 1.08 10.31 -7.58
CA ASN A 52 1.77 11.55 -7.95
C ASN A 52 2.58 12.02 -6.74
N ASN A 53 3.90 12.13 -6.91
CA ASN A 53 4.95 12.59 -5.99
C ASN A 53 5.85 11.47 -5.42
N ASP A 54 7.15 11.57 -5.67
CA ASP A 54 8.16 10.58 -5.23
C ASP A 54 8.34 10.55 -3.71
N ILE A 55 8.25 11.70 -3.03
CA ILE A 55 8.42 11.83 -1.57
C ILE A 55 7.36 12.78 -1.02
N GLY A 56 6.69 12.38 0.06
CA GLY A 56 5.68 13.21 0.69
C GLY A 56 4.92 12.49 1.80
N PHE A 57 3.76 13.04 2.15
CA PHE A 57 2.81 12.36 3.04
C PHE A 57 1.37 12.64 2.64
N CYS A 58 0.49 11.65 2.86
CA CYS A 58 -0.96 11.86 2.79
C CYS A 58 -1.61 11.61 4.16
N LYS A 59 -2.83 12.13 4.31
CA LYS A 59 -3.67 11.87 5.47
C LYS A 59 -5.00 11.28 5.02
N ASP A 60 -5.54 10.37 5.82
CA ASP A 60 -6.93 9.93 5.66
C ASP A 60 -7.89 10.87 6.43
N GLY A 61 -9.19 10.59 6.33
CA GLY A 61 -10.23 11.36 6.99
C GLY A 61 -10.20 11.28 8.52
N ASP A 62 -9.53 10.26 9.07
CA ASP A 62 -9.47 9.95 10.50
C ASP A 62 -8.16 10.44 11.14
N GLY A 63 -7.34 11.18 10.38
CA GLY A 63 -6.09 11.76 10.87
C GLY A 63 -4.89 10.81 10.81
N GLY A 64 -5.02 9.67 10.13
CA GLY A 64 -3.91 8.80 9.82
C GLY A 64 -2.85 9.49 8.96
N HIS A 65 -1.59 9.13 9.16
CA HIS A 65 -0.44 9.74 8.50
C HIS A 65 0.35 8.66 7.77
N TYR A 66 0.52 8.84 6.47
CA TYR A 66 1.25 7.89 5.63
C TYR A 66 2.42 8.59 4.96
N VAL A 67 3.63 8.10 5.20
CA VAL A 67 4.85 8.64 4.57
C VAL A 67 5.05 7.93 3.23
N LEU A 68 5.46 8.70 2.22
CA LEU A 68 5.85 8.24 0.90
C LEU A 68 7.34 8.54 0.67
N ASN A 69 8.06 7.56 0.13
CA ASN A 69 9.50 7.62 -0.14
C ASN A 69 9.87 7.15 -1.55
N SER A 70 9.00 6.38 -2.20
CA SER A 70 9.22 5.80 -3.52
C SER A 70 8.15 6.21 -4.55
N GLY A 71 7.26 7.13 -4.16
CA GLY A 71 6.09 7.51 -4.96
C GLY A 71 5.09 6.38 -5.18
N ILE A 72 5.10 5.37 -4.31
CA ILE A 72 4.21 4.22 -4.39
C ILE A 72 3.39 4.14 -3.12
N PHE A 73 2.09 3.95 -3.25
CA PHE A 73 1.19 3.70 -2.13
C PHE A 73 0.52 2.35 -2.33
N GLY A 74 0.38 1.57 -1.27
CA GLY A 74 -0.25 0.27 -1.38
C GLY A 74 -0.60 -0.38 -0.05
N ILE A 75 -1.07 -1.62 -0.19
CA ILE A 75 -1.44 -2.53 0.87
C ILE A 75 -0.63 -3.83 0.73
N VAL A 76 -0.06 -4.27 1.84
CA VAL A 76 0.82 -5.44 1.95
C VAL A 76 0.42 -6.24 3.19
N PRO A 77 0.25 -7.57 3.11
CA PRO A 77 0.02 -8.38 4.31
C PRO A 77 1.19 -8.26 5.28
N VAL A 78 0.90 -8.10 6.58
CA VAL A 78 1.94 -8.01 7.61
C VAL A 78 2.82 -9.25 7.64
N GLU A 79 2.26 -10.42 7.33
CA GLU A 79 2.97 -11.71 7.32
C GLU A 79 4.13 -11.79 6.31
N VAL A 80 4.11 -10.96 5.26
CA VAL A 80 5.17 -10.95 4.24
C VAL A 80 6.10 -9.75 4.36
N ALA A 81 5.83 -8.83 5.29
CA ALA A 81 6.71 -7.72 5.60
C ALA A 81 7.97 -8.22 6.33
N ASP A 82 9.14 -7.69 5.96
CA ASP A 82 10.43 -8.09 6.54
C ASP A 82 11.10 -6.96 7.35
N ARG A 83 10.43 -5.82 7.52
CA ARG A 83 10.91 -4.61 8.22
C ARG A 83 9.85 -3.96 9.13
N SER A 84 10.24 -2.86 9.78
CA SER A 84 9.35 -2.06 10.65
C SER A 84 8.15 -1.50 9.89
N LEU A 85 7.00 -1.49 10.56
CA LEU A 85 5.70 -1.04 10.05
C LEU A 85 5.37 0.41 10.46
N GLU A 86 6.30 1.12 11.09
CA GLU A 86 6.09 2.44 11.74
C GLU A 86 5.77 3.61 10.79
N LYS A 87 5.94 3.45 9.47
CA LYS A 87 5.80 4.53 8.48
C LYS A 87 4.48 4.49 7.69
N GLY A 88 3.57 3.62 8.11
CA GLY A 88 2.21 3.52 7.61
C GLY A 88 1.26 3.14 8.73
N GLN A 89 0.14 2.53 8.38
CA GLN A 89 -0.83 2.02 9.34
C GLN A 89 -1.06 0.53 9.15
N ILE A 90 -1.41 -0.14 10.24
CA ILE A 90 -1.84 -1.53 10.22
C ILE A 90 -3.35 -1.55 10.40
N PHE A 91 -4.03 -2.23 9.50
CA PHE A 91 -5.45 -2.49 9.58
C PHE A 91 -5.69 -3.99 9.72
N GLU A 92 -6.58 -4.36 10.63
CA GLU A 92 -7.03 -5.74 10.81
C GLU A 92 -8.43 -5.89 10.23
N PHE A 93 -8.60 -6.85 9.33
CA PHE A 93 -9.88 -7.15 8.71
C PHE A 93 -10.35 -8.53 9.14
N ALA A 94 -11.54 -8.60 9.78
CA ALA A 94 -12.10 -9.84 10.29
C ALA A 94 -12.67 -10.77 9.20
N SER A 95 -12.91 -10.25 7.99
CA SER A 95 -13.45 -10.98 6.85
C SER A 95 -12.70 -10.60 5.56
N PRO A 96 -12.80 -11.40 4.49
CA PRO A 96 -12.29 -11.01 3.19
C PRO A 96 -12.86 -9.66 2.75
N PHE A 97 -12.02 -8.83 2.13
CA PHE A 97 -12.36 -7.45 1.75
C PHE A 97 -11.85 -7.12 0.36
N GLN A 98 -12.44 -6.10 -0.26
CA GLN A 98 -12.02 -5.61 -1.56
C GLN A 98 -11.12 -4.39 -1.40
N VAL A 99 -10.04 -4.34 -2.18
CA VAL A 99 -9.23 -3.15 -2.36
C VAL A 99 -9.40 -2.65 -3.77
N ARG A 100 -9.61 -1.34 -3.94
CA ARG A 100 -9.70 -0.71 -5.26
C ARG A 100 -9.07 0.68 -5.25
N PHE A 101 -8.45 1.04 -6.37
CA PHE A 101 -7.94 2.39 -6.62
C PHE A 101 -8.70 3.04 -7.76
N VAL A 102 -9.26 4.22 -7.51
CA VAL A 102 -10.05 5.00 -8.46
C VAL A 102 -9.72 6.48 -8.29
N ASN A 103 -9.25 7.14 -9.36
CA ASN A 103 -9.01 8.59 -9.42
C ASN A 103 -8.17 9.15 -8.26
N GLY A 104 -7.11 8.45 -7.87
CA GLY A 104 -6.24 8.91 -6.77
C GLY A 104 -6.79 8.60 -5.38
N VAL A 105 -7.79 7.73 -5.26
CA VAL A 105 -8.37 7.31 -3.97
C VAL A 105 -8.29 5.80 -3.82
N PHE A 106 -7.69 5.36 -2.73
CA PHE A 106 -7.73 3.97 -2.26
C PHE A 106 -8.99 3.74 -1.44
N TYR A 107 -9.70 2.68 -1.75
CA TYR A 107 -10.79 2.14 -0.96
C TYR A 107 -10.37 0.73 -0.52
N ILE A 108 -10.33 0.49 0.78
CA ILE A 108 -9.87 -0.74 1.40
C ILE A 108 -11.00 -1.24 2.32
N GLY A 109 -11.67 -2.31 1.91
CA GLY A 109 -12.93 -2.72 2.51
C GLY A 109 -13.99 -1.63 2.40
N ASP A 110 -14.94 -1.65 3.34
CA ASP A 110 -15.98 -0.64 3.47
C ASP A 110 -15.60 0.48 4.45
N GLU A 111 -14.44 0.35 5.10
CA GLU A 111 -14.09 1.14 6.29
C GLU A 111 -13.01 2.20 6.00
N VAL A 112 -12.07 1.92 5.09
CA VAL A 112 -10.87 2.74 4.93
C VAL A 112 -10.85 3.40 3.55
N THR A 113 -10.81 4.74 3.55
CA THR A 113 -10.70 5.55 2.33
C THR A 113 -9.54 6.52 2.45
N ILE A 114 -8.60 6.46 1.50
CA ILE A 114 -7.36 7.26 1.52
C ILE A 114 -7.20 8.02 0.21
N ASN A 115 -7.17 9.34 0.30
CA ASN A 115 -6.96 10.21 -0.86
C ASN A 115 -5.46 10.47 -1.07
N THR A 116 -4.90 9.94 -2.14
CA THR A 116 -3.48 10.12 -2.50
C THR A 116 -3.25 11.35 -3.36
N ASN A 117 -4.29 12.07 -3.79
CA ASN A 117 -4.13 13.38 -4.47
C ASN A 117 -3.79 14.50 -3.48
N SER A 118 -4.03 14.30 -2.18
CA SER A 118 -3.68 15.27 -1.13
C SER A 118 -2.25 15.11 -0.62
N VAL A 119 -1.38 14.39 -1.33
CA VAL A 119 0.03 14.24 -0.96
C VAL A 119 0.69 15.61 -0.93
N ARG A 120 1.29 15.95 0.22
CA ARG A 120 2.11 17.15 0.38
C ARG A 120 3.58 16.77 0.33
N LEU A 121 4.37 17.57 -0.38
CA LEU A 121 5.82 17.40 -0.41
C LEU A 121 6.38 17.64 0.99
N ALA A 122 7.32 16.80 1.41
CA ALA A 122 8.12 17.07 2.60
C ALA A 122 9.03 18.26 2.28
N SER A 123 8.77 19.40 2.94
CA SER A 123 9.60 20.61 2.89
C SER A 123 10.91 20.43 3.63
#